data_AF-A0A7C1N9M5-F1
#
_entry.id   AF-A0A7C1N9M5-F1
#
_cell.length_a   1.000
_cell.length_b   1.000
_cell.length_c   1.000
_cell.angle_alpha   90.00
_cell.angle_beta   90.00
_cell.angle_gamma   90.00
#
_symmetry.space_group_name_H-M   'P 1'
#
loop_
_entity.id
_entity.type
_entity.pdbx_description
1 polymer ?
#
loop_
_entity_poly.entity_id
_entity_poly.type
_entity_poly.pdbx_seq_one_letter_code
_entity_poly.pdbx_strand_id
1 'polypeptide(L)'
;MPKEITHWIIAEKAYRILETNSGLKAIIKQYKNLYLSGAVIMDTPFYLLYGNGKDVMYKVAAQLHDNPINSVDFGTRVIAQFPPRMTEAIIALLLGVITHIHADSSFHPMVFYFSGKKDSANQKASKSAGYRHHKLETFLDLYFKEKLQLKNRGLFSNVLDKIEMDKKLFLDVLSALYKMDMNIDRVHIEKSLLMHRRIQAMFDKNLPRMILQLLNTIPGLDFREYLSNFYPQHKPKADSLFLAPFSYRHPVTGENLRHSVTDLETHALEGILDMFHSIERYRKGSSFVEGFRRLKGPNLYAGVAGRSESEMKYFDANQDLMKLIVD
;
A
#
# COMPACT_ATOMS: atom_id res chain seq x y z
N MET A 1 -3.16 -8.82 4.84
CA MET A 1 -3.03 -7.45 5.31
C MET A 1 -1.86 -6.89 4.55
N PRO A 2 -2.01 -5.70 3.99
CA PRO A 2 -0.97 -5.08 3.19
C PRO A 2 0.32 -4.90 3.98
N LYS A 3 1.44 -4.81 3.26
CA LYS A 3 2.79 -4.91 3.79
C LYS A 3 3.57 -3.61 3.61
N GLU A 4 4.06 -3.05 4.70
CA GLU A 4 4.47 -1.64 4.73
C GLU A 4 5.91 -1.38 4.28
N ILE A 5 6.82 -2.36 4.43
CA ILE A 5 8.26 -2.10 4.24
C ILE A 5 8.56 -1.78 2.78
N THR A 6 7.96 -2.52 1.86
CA THR A 6 8.07 -2.29 0.41
C THR A 6 7.66 -0.87 0.06
N HIS A 7 6.51 -0.40 0.55
CA HIS A 7 6.04 0.96 0.32
C HIS A 7 6.99 2.03 0.86
N TRP A 8 7.47 1.88 2.10
CA TRP A 8 8.41 2.85 2.68
C TRP A 8 9.73 2.89 1.92
N ILE A 9 10.22 1.75 1.43
CA ILE A 9 11.48 1.69 0.68
C ILE A 9 11.33 2.33 -0.70
N ILE A 10 10.25 2.06 -1.43
CA ILE A 10 9.95 2.72 -2.70
C ILE A 10 9.80 4.23 -2.48
N ALA A 11 9.07 4.65 -1.44
CA ALA A 11 8.91 6.05 -1.09
C ALA A 11 10.27 6.73 -0.76
N GLU A 12 11.14 6.06 0.00
CA GLU A 12 12.48 6.57 0.30
C GLU A 12 13.38 6.67 -0.95
N LYS A 13 13.29 5.70 -1.86
CA LYS A 13 14.02 5.72 -3.13
C LYS A 13 13.57 6.88 -4.01
N ALA A 14 12.26 7.08 -4.18
CA ALA A 14 11.72 8.23 -4.91
C ALA A 14 12.22 9.56 -4.33
N TYR A 15 12.18 9.71 -3.00
CA TYR A 15 12.72 10.89 -2.32
C TYR A 15 14.22 11.12 -2.59
N ARG A 16 15.02 10.04 -2.63
CA ARG A 16 16.47 10.14 -2.88
C ARG A 16 16.78 10.57 -4.31
N ILE A 17 16.00 10.09 -5.29
CA ILE A 17 16.18 10.36 -6.72
C ILE A 17 15.86 11.81 -7.08
N LEU A 18 14.88 12.45 -6.42
CA LEU A 18 14.53 13.85 -6.66
C LEU A 18 15.77 14.76 -6.65
N GLU A 19 15.79 15.78 -7.50
CA GLU A 19 16.90 16.73 -7.58
C GLU A 19 17.10 17.49 -6.26
N THR A 20 18.34 17.87 -5.94
CA THR A 20 18.66 18.55 -4.67
C THR A 20 17.95 19.90 -4.50
N ASN A 21 17.66 20.59 -5.61
CA ASN A 21 16.95 21.87 -5.67
C ASN A 21 15.42 21.71 -5.84
N SER A 22 14.87 20.49 -5.88
CA SER A 22 13.42 20.27 -5.94
C SER A 22 12.73 20.81 -4.67
N GLY A 23 11.66 21.57 -4.87
CA GLY A 23 10.81 22.05 -3.78
C GLY A 23 10.08 20.91 -3.08
N LEU A 24 9.63 19.90 -3.82
CA LEU A 24 9.04 18.70 -3.24
C LEU A 24 10.05 17.93 -2.38
N LYS A 25 11.33 17.84 -2.79
CA LYS A 25 12.37 17.22 -1.96
C LYS A 25 12.54 17.95 -0.63
N ALA A 26 12.51 19.28 -0.63
CA ALA A 26 12.56 20.08 0.59
C ALA A 26 11.35 19.84 1.50
N ILE A 27 10.14 19.81 0.92
CA ILE A 27 8.88 19.51 1.64
C ILE A 27 8.93 18.12 2.28
N ILE A 28 9.29 17.08 1.51
CA ILE A 28 9.40 15.71 2.01
C ILE A 28 10.45 15.61 3.12
N LYS A 29 11.57 16.33 3.00
CA LYS A 29 12.61 16.35 4.03
C LYS A 29 12.11 16.96 5.34
N GLN A 30 11.32 18.03 5.26
CA GLN A 30 10.75 18.72 6.41
C GLN A 30 9.62 17.94 7.09
N TYR A 31 8.79 17.27 6.30
CA TYR A 31 7.58 16.56 6.74
C TYR A 31 7.71 15.05 6.49
N LYS A 32 8.82 14.46 6.94
CA LYS A 32 9.24 13.12 6.52
C LYS A 32 8.32 12.03 7.06
N ASN A 33 7.84 12.14 8.28
CA ASN A 33 6.95 11.14 8.87
C ASN A 33 5.54 11.23 8.26
N LEU A 34 5.06 12.42 7.87
CA LEU A 34 3.83 12.54 7.08
C LEU A 34 3.95 11.87 5.71
N TYR A 35 5.06 12.09 5.01
CA TYR A 35 5.34 11.42 3.73
C TYR A 35 5.35 9.89 3.88
N LEU A 36 6.08 9.36 4.87
CA LEU A 36 6.11 7.91 5.13
C LEU A 36 4.77 7.38 5.64
N SER A 37 3.98 8.17 6.36
CA SER A 37 2.61 7.79 6.74
C SER A 37 1.75 7.65 5.49
N GLY A 38 1.82 8.61 4.56
CA GLY A 38 1.06 8.58 3.31
C GLY A 38 1.33 7.33 2.48
N ALA A 39 2.56 6.83 2.49
CA ALA A 39 2.96 5.61 1.77
C ALA A 39 2.24 4.33 2.25
N VAL A 40 1.55 4.35 3.40
CA VAL A 40 0.89 3.17 4.00
C VAL A 40 -0.51 3.48 4.54
N ILE A 41 -1.00 4.71 4.39
CA ILE A 41 -2.24 5.13 5.04
C ILE A 41 -3.48 4.57 4.32
N MET A 42 -3.38 4.34 3.02
CA MET A 42 -4.44 3.76 2.18
C MET A 42 -4.88 2.38 2.66
N ASP A 43 -3.94 1.64 3.24
CA ASP A 43 -4.11 0.31 3.82
C ASP A 43 -4.69 0.28 5.23
N THR A 44 -4.57 1.39 5.94
CA THR A 44 -4.94 1.49 7.35
C THR A 44 -6.39 1.07 7.62
N PRO A 45 -7.39 1.38 6.78
CA PRO A 45 -8.76 0.92 7.00
C PRO A 45 -8.93 -0.61 7.03
N PHE A 46 -8.08 -1.38 6.34
CA PHE A 46 -8.11 -2.85 6.44
C PHE A 46 -7.76 -3.35 7.86
N TYR A 47 -7.07 -2.54 8.67
CA TYR A 47 -6.63 -2.94 10.01
C TYR A 47 -7.73 -2.89 11.07
N LEU A 48 -8.92 -2.35 10.78
CA LEU A 48 -10.06 -2.44 11.69
C LEU A 48 -10.70 -3.84 11.62
N LEU A 49 -10.06 -4.82 12.27
CA LEU A 49 -10.42 -6.24 12.17
C LEU A 49 -11.71 -6.61 12.92
N TYR A 50 -12.12 -5.84 13.93
CA TYR A 50 -13.27 -6.16 14.79
C TYR A 50 -13.96 -4.91 15.33
N GLY A 51 -15.20 -5.10 15.80
CA GLY A 51 -16.04 -4.06 16.39
C GLY A 51 -16.80 -3.21 15.37
N ASN A 52 -17.53 -2.23 15.89
CA ASN A 52 -18.35 -1.33 15.08
C ASN A 52 -17.47 -0.57 14.07
N GLY A 53 -17.94 -0.48 12.82
CA GLY A 53 -17.27 0.20 11.72
C GLY A 53 -16.31 -0.67 10.91
N LYS A 54 -16.04 -1.93 11.29
CA LYS A 54 -15.12 -2.81 10.53
C LYS A 54 -15.50 -2.95 9.05
N ASP A 55 -16.79 -3.17 8.77
CA ASP A 55 -17.26 -3.41 7.40
C ASP A 55 -17.27 -2.12 6.59
N VAL A 56 -17.50 -0.98 7.25
CA VAL A 56 -17.39 0.35 6.64
C VAL A 56 -15.94 0.63 6.26
N MET A 57 -15.00 0.46 7.20
CA MET A 57 -13.58 0.71 6.93
C MET A 57 -13.01 -0.26 5.89
N TYR A 58 -13.45 -1.52 5.88
CA TYR A 58 -13.07 -2.46 4.82
C TYR A 58 -13.55 -1.98 3.45
N LYS A 59 -14.81 -1.53 3.33
CA LYS A 59 -15.35 -0.98 2.08
C LYS A 59 -14.59 0.26 1.62
N VAL A 60 -14.23 1.14 2.56
CA VAL A 60 -13.41 2.33 2.29
C VAL A 60 -12.07 1.91 1.70
N ALA A 61 -11.35 0.99 2.35
CA ALA A 61 -10.09 0.48 1.83
C ALA A 61 -10.26 -0.14 0.43
N ALA A 62 -11.27 -1.00 0.24
CA ALA A 62 -11.56 -1.61 -1.06
C ALA A 62 -11.82 -0.56 -2.16
N GLN A 63 -12.57 0.50 -1.86
CA GLN A 63 -12.85 1.60 -2.80
C GLN A 63 -11.62 2.47 -3.10
N LEU A 64 -10.74 2.66 -2.12
CA LEU A 64 -9.48 3.39 -2.31
C LEU A 64 -8.56 2.66 -3.30
N HIS A 65 -8.54 1.32 -3.26
CA HIS A 65 -7.69 0.50 -4.12
C HIS A 65 -8.34 0.19 -5.48
N ASP A 66 -9.64 -0.09 -5.50
CA ASP A 66 -10.38 -0.43 -6.71
C ASP A 66 -11.15 0.76 -7.30
N ASN A 67 -10.49 1.91 -7.44
CA ASN A 67 -11.09 3.07 -8.11
C ASN A 67 -10.84 2.97 -9.64
N PRO A 68 -11.89 2.71 -10.45
CA PRO A 68 -11.71 2.53 -11.90
C PRO A 68 -11.50 3.84 -12.65
N ILE A 69 -11.88 4.99 -12.07
CA ILE A 69 -11.84 6.28 -12.77
C ILE A 69 -10.43 6.89 -12.66
N ASN A 70 -10.01 7.17 -11.43
CA ASN A 70 -8.75 7.84 -11.15
C ASN A 70 -8.35 7.66 -9.69
N SER A 71 -7.30 6.89 -9.43
CA SER A 71 -6.86 6.63 -8.07
C SER A 71 -6.40 7.86 -7.31
N VAL A 72 -5.93 8.91 -7.98
CA VAL A 72 -5.50 10.16 -7.30
C VAL A 72 -6.63 11.15 -7.02
N ASP A 73 -7.88 10.85 -7.39
CA ASP A 73 -9.02 11.76 -7.15
C ASP A 73 -9.22 12.10 -5.67
N PHE A 74 -8.77 11.25 -4.74
CA PHE A 74 -8.81 11.57 -3.31
C PHE A 74 -8.08 12.87 -2.98
N GLY A 75 -6.98 13.19 -3.67
CA GLY A 75 -6.22 14.39 -3.35
C GLY A 75 -6.95 15.63 -3.84
N THR A 76 -7.76 15.53 -4.90
CA THR A 76 -8.68 16.61 -5.29
C THR A 76 -9.75 16.87 -4.22
N ARG A 77 -10.26 15.82 -3.55
CA ARG A 77 -11.22 15.94 -2.44
C ARG A 77 -10.59 16.58 -1.21
N VAL A 78 -9.38 16.14 -0.83
CA VAL A 78 -8.60 16.76 0.24
C VAL A 78 -8.39 18.24 -0.10
N ILE A 79 -7.89 18.56 -1.29
CA ILE A 79 -7.67 19.95 -1.70
C ILE A 79 -8.96 20.78 -1.68
N ALA A 80 -10.09 20.23 -2.11
CA ALA A 80 -11.39 20.91 -2.10
C ALA A 80 -11.90 21.18 -0.67
N GLN A 81 -11.63 20.28 0.28
CA GLN A 81 -12.05 20.41 1.67
C GLN A 81 -11.10 21.30 2.50
N PHE A 82 -9.88 21.55 2.01
CA PHE A 82 -8.88 22.39 2.67
C PHE A 82 -8.44 23.63 1.82
N PRO A 83 -9.35 24.55 1.42
CA PRO A 83 -8.99 25.77 0.68
C PRO A 83 -8.29 26.82 1.57
N PRO A 84 -7.66 27.87 1.01
CA PRO A 84 -6.31 27.87 0.41
C PRO A 84 -5.17 27.43 1.37
N ARG A 85 -5.48 26.77 2.50
CA ARG A 85 -4.53 26.29 3.51
C ARG A 85 -3.91 24.93 3.16
N MET A 86 -3.62 24.67 1.89
CA MET A 86 -2.78 23.52 1.51
C MET A 86 -1.38 23.77 2.05
N THR A 87 -1.11 23.23 3.24
CA THR A 87 0.21 23.34 3.86
C THR A 87 1.15 22.32 3.23
N GLU A 88 2.45 22.62 3.29
CA GLU A 88 3.49 21.68 2.87
C GLU A 88 3.39 20.34 3.60
N ALA A 89 2.86 20.32 4.83
CA ALA A 89 2.57 19.11 5.59
C ALA A 89 1.52 18.21 4.91
N ILE A 90 0.41 18.79 4.42
CA ILE A 90 -0.62 18.04 3.69
C ILE A 90 -0.05 17.56 2.34
N ILE A 91 0.73 18.41 1.67
CA ILE A 91 1.42 18.03 0.42
C ILE A 91 2.31 16.82 0.65
N ALA A 92 3.14 16.82 1.69
CA ALA A 92 4.01 15.70 2.02
C ALA A 92 3.23 14.39 2.22
N LEU A 93 2.10 14.43 2.94
CA LEU A 93 1.23 13.28 3.11
C LEU A 93 0.71 12.75 1.75
N LEU A 94 0.18 13.64 0.89
CA LEU A 94 -0.35 13.27 -0.42
C LEU A 94 0.73 12.72 -1.37
N LEU A 95 1.96 13.25 -1.31
CA LEU A 95 3.10 12.68 -2.05
C LEU A 95 3.39 11.25 -1.58
N GLY A 96 3.26 10.97 -0.28
CA GLY A 96 3.32 9.62 0.26
C GLY A 96 2.24 8.73 -0.33
N VAL A 97 0.99 9.21 -0.39
CA VAL A 97 -0.12 8.44 -0.98
C VAL A 97 0.13 8.13 -2.46
N ILE A 98 0.69 9.07 -3.23
CA ILE A 98 1.10 8.82 -4.62
C ILE A 98 2.10 7.66 -4.70
N THR A 99 3.07 7.59 -3.77
CA THR A 99 4.02 6.47 -3.75
C THR A 99 3.36 5.13 -3.48
N HIS A 100 2.33 5.11 -2.63
CA HIS A 100 1.55 3.91 -2.38
C HIS A 100 0.82 3.44 -3.65
N ILE A 101 0.11 4.34 -4.34
CA ILE A 101 -0.62 4.02 -5.58
C ILE A 101 0.28 3.39 -6.62
N HIS A 102 1.45 3.98 -6.86
CA HIS A 102 2.35 3.52 -7.91
C HIS A 102 3.10 2.24 -7.53
N ALA A 103 3.37 2.03 -6.24
CA ALA A 103 3.84 0.74 -5.76
C ALA A 103 2.78 -0.34 -6.02
N ASP A 104 1.56 -0.15 -5.53
CA ASP A 104 0.50 -1.15 -5.69
C ASP A 104 0.18 -1.45 -7.15
N SER A 105 -0.04 -0.41 -7.96
CA SER A 105 -0.37 -0.59 -9.38
C SER A 105 0.73 -1.30 -10.18
N SER A 106 1.99 -1.20 -9.75
CA SER A 106 3.10 -1.91 -10.41
C SER A 106 3.17 -3.37 -9.97
N PHE A 107 2.96 -3.65 -8.68
CA PHE A 107 3.16 -5.00 -8.12
C PHE A 107 1.90 -5.87 -8.19
N HIS A 108 0.72 -5.30 -7.96
CA HIS A 108 -0.53 -6.05 -7.85
C HIS A 108 -0.90 -6.88 -9.09
N PRO A 109 -0.68 -6.44 -10.34
CA PRO A 109 -0.94 -7.32 -11.48
C PRO A 109 -0.21 -8.66 -11.39
N MET A 110 1.05 -8.65 -10.93
CA MET A 110 1.83 -9.87 -10.69
C MET A 110 1.30 -10.63 -9.46
N VAL A 111 1.05 -9.92 -8.36
CA VAL A 111 0.55 -10.53 -7.12
C VAL A 111 -0.78 -11.23 -7.36
N PHE A 112 -1.77 -10.58 -7.96
CA PHE A 112 -3.08 -11.15 -8.28
C PHE A 112 -2.97 -12.30 -9.27
N TYR A 113 -2.08 -12.23 -10.27
CA TYR A 113 -1.91 -13.35 -11.18
C TYR A 113 -1.55 -14.64 -10.43
N PHE A 114 -0.60 -14.57 -9.50
CA PHE A 114 -0.16 -15.74 -8.73
C PHE A 114 -1.01 -16.03 -7.50
N SER A 115 -1.74 -15.06 -6.94
CA SER A 115 -2.58 -15.28 -5.75
C SER A 115 -4.00 -15.69 -6.10
N GLY A 116 -4.52 -15.23 -7.24
CA GLY A 116 -5.94 -15.28 -7.59
C GLY A 116 -6.75 -14.19 -6.89
N LYS A 117 -8.06 -14.14 -7.18
CA LYS A 117 -9.00 -13.20 -6.57
C LYS A 117 -9.84 -13.86 -5.47
N LYS A 118 -10.26 -13.08 -4.47
CA LYS A 118 -11.22 -13.52 -3.47
C LYS A 118 -12.59 -13.76 -4.12
N ASP A 119 -13.14 -14.95 -3.92
CA ASP A 119 -14.46 -15.36 -4.41
C ASP A 119 -15.48 -15.37 -3.25
N SER A 120 -16.50 -14.52 -3.32
CA SER A 120 -17.56 -14.45 -2.31
C SER A 120 -18.45 -15.69 -2.29
N ALA A 121 -18.58 -16.41 -3.40
CA ALA A 121 -19.34 -17.66 -3.48
C ALA A 121 -18.54 -18.86 -2.94
N ASN A 122 -17.20 -18.78 -2.93
CA ASN A 122 -16.34 -19.87 -2.48
C ASN A 122 -15.34 -19.39 -1.40
N GLN A 123 -15.78 -19.50 -0.13
CA GLN A 123 -14.98 -19.07 1.02
C GLN A 123 -13.60 -19.77 1.10
N LYS A 124 -13.51 -21.04 0.69
CA LYS A 124 -12.24 -21.78 0.70
C LYS A 124 -11.26 -21.22 -0.33
N ALA A 125 -11.73 -20.97 -1.55
CA ALA A 125 -10.93 -20.33 -2.60
C ALA A 125 -10.51 -18.91 -2.18
N SER A 126 -11.42 -18.14 -1.58
CA SER A 126 -11.15 -16.78 -1.07
C SER A 126 -10.05 -16.75 0.00
N LYS A 127 -10.10 -17.65 0.98
CA LYS A 127 -9.04 -17.77 2.00
C LYS A 127 -7.71 -18.19 1.38
N SER A 128 -7.73 -19.08 0.38
CA SER A 128 -6.52 -19.50 -0.33
C SER A 128 -5.88 -18.33 -1.09
N ALA A 129 -6.69 -17.54 -1.80
CA ALA A 129 -6.22 -16.35 -2.51
C ALA A 129 -5.60 -15.34 -1.54
N GLY A 130 -6.30 -15.03 -0.43
CA GLY A 130 -5.77 -14.16 0.62
C GLY A 130 -4.46 -14.65 1.23
N TYR A 131 -4.35 -15.95 1.52
CA TYR A 131 -3.10 -16.55 2.01
C TYR A 131 -1.94 -16.34 1.03
N ARG A 132 -2.16 -16.65 -0.25
CA ARG A 132 -1.17 -16.53 -1.32
C ARG A 132 -0.72 -15.09 -1.53
N HIS A 133 -1.69 -14.16 -1.55
CA HIS A 133 -1.47 -12.72 -1.67
C HIS A 133 -0.54 -12.20 -0.58
N HIS A 134 -0.94 -12.35 0.69
CA HIS A 134 -0.15 -11.84 1.82
C HIS A 134 1.21 -12.53 1.93
N LYS A 135 1.31 -13.79 1.48
CA LYS A 135 2.60 -14.49 1.43
C LYS A 135 3.55 -13.82 0.44
N LEU A 136 3.12 -13.55 -0.79
CA LEU A 136 3.94 -12.85 -1.78
C LEU A 136 4.39 -11.49 -1.26
N GLU A 137 3.47 -10.68 -0.73
CA GLU A 137 3.78 -9.38 -0.13
C GLU A 137 4.79 -9.50 1.03
N THR A 138 4.66 -10.52 1.88
CA THR A 138 5.59 -10.76 3.00
C THR A 138 7.01 -11.02 2.51
N PHE A 139 7.19 -11.78 1.44
CA PHE A 139 8.51 -12.04 0.88
C PHE A 139 9.06 -10.85 0.08
N LEU A 140 8.20 -10.05 -0.57
CA LEU A 140 8.60 -8.76 -1.14
C LEU A 140 9.13 -7.82 -0.04
N ASP A 141 8.46 -7.74 1.10
CA ASP A 141 8.93 -6.97 2.25
C ASP A 141 10.31 -7.44 2.72
N LEU A 142 10.56 -8.74 2.82
CA LEU A 142 11.86 -9.28 3.19
C LEU A 142 12.94 -8.96 2.16
N TYR A 143 12.61 -9.07 0.86
CA TYR A 143 13.51 -8.70 -0.23
C TYR A 143 13.94 -7.24 -0.14
N PHE A 144 12.98 -6.32 0.10
CA PHE A 144 13.30 -4.90 0.20
C PHE A 144 13.99 -4.54 1.52
N LYS A 145 13.59 -5.15 2.65
CA LYS A 145 14.09 -4.84 4.00
C LYS A 145 15.62 -4.84 4.11
N GLU A 146 16.31 -5.74 3.39
CA GLU A 146 17.78 -5.81 3.40
C GLU A 146 18.44 -4.79 2.45
N LYS A 147 17.73 -4.31 1.43
CA LYS A 147 18.27 -3.35 0.45
C LYS A 147 18.35 -1.93 0.96
N LEU A 148 17.49 -1.54 1.88
CA LEU A 148 17.49 -0.19 2.42
C LEU A 148 17.12 -0.13 3.90
N GLN A 149 18.05 0.36 4.71
CA GLN A 149 17.78 0.63 6.12
C GLN A 149 16.88 1.85 6.27
N LEU A 150 15.66 1.60 6.74
CA LEU A 150 14.70 2.65 7.04
C LEU A 150 14.95 3.26 8.43
N LYS A 151 14.86 4.58 8.55
CA LYS A 151 15.04 5.30 9.83
C LYS A 151 13.96 4.95 10.86
N ASN A 152 12.74 4.64 10.42
CA ASN A 152 11.65 4.20 11.28
C ASN A 152 11.82 2.73 11.75
N ARG A 153 12.89 2.04 11.33
CA ARG A 153 13.17 0.62 11.62
C ARG A 153 12.05 -0.33 11.16
N GLY A 154 11.26 0.09 10.17
CA GLY A 154 10.12 -0.68 9.68
C GLY A 154 8.97 -0.79 10.68
N LEU A 155 8.75 0.21 11.53
CA LEU A 155 7.61 0.24 12.47
C LEU A 155 6.74 1.48 12.23
N PHE A 156 5.43 1.27 12.07
CA PHE A 156 4.50 2.38 11.83
C PHE A 156 4.33 3.26 13.06
N SER A 157 4.45 2.69 14.27
CA SER A 157 4.47 3.46 15.52
C SER A 157 5.55 4.55 15.52
N ASN A 158 6.75 4.24 15.01
CA ASN A 158 7.87 5.19 14.99
C ASN A 158 7.63 6.37 14.05
N VAL A 159 6.75 6.21 13.06
CA VAL A 159 6.32 7.26 12.13
C VAL A 159 5.20 8.09 12.78
N LEU A 160 4.13 7.44 13.25
CA LEU A 160 2.97 8.12 13.83
C LEU A 160 3.31 8.93 15.09
N ASP A 161 4.19 8.42 15.96
CA ASP A 161 4.58 9.12 17.19
C ASP A 161 5.40 10.39 16.93
N LYS A 162 5.84 10.61 15.69
CA LYS A 162 6.68 11.75 15.26
C LYS A 162 6.06 12.55 14.12
N ILE A 163 4.75 12.42 13.92
CA ILE A 163 4.06 13.09 12.82
C ILE A 163 4.16 14.60 12.94
N GLU A 164 4.54 15.28 11.85
CA GLU A 164 4.80 16.72 11.84
C GLU A 164 3.52 17.54 11.59
N MET A 165 2.41 17.13 12.21
CA MET A 165 1.09 17.75 12.06
C MET A 165 0.29 17.59 13.36
N ASP A 166 -0.50 18.62 13.69
CA ASP A 166 -1.49 18.51 14.76
C ASP A 166 -2.40 17.29 14.55
N LYS A 167 -2.66 16.54 15.62
CA LYS A 167 -3.45 15.29 15.55
C LYS A 167 -4.85 15.55 15.02
N LYS A 168 -5.49 16.66 15.41
CA LYS A 168 -6.84 16.97 14.93
C LYS A 168 -6.81 17.21 13.43
N LEU A 169 -5.90 18.07 12.95
CA LEU A 169 -5.73 18.31 11.53
C LEU A 169 -5.40 17.03 10.75
N PHE A 170 -4.50 16.19 11.26
CA PHE A 170 -4.15 14.93 10.61
C PHE A 170 -5.37 14.03 10.40
N LEU A 171 -6.17 13.83 11.45
CA LEU A 171 -7.40 13.04 11.36
C LEU A 171 -8.46 13.70 10.46
N ASP A 172 -8.55 15.03 10.43
CA ASP A 172 -9.45 15.74 9.53
C ASP A 172 -9.03 15.50 8.06
N VAL A 173 -7.73 15.49 7.76
CA VAL A 173 -7.18 15.17 6.42
C VAL A 173 -7.42 13.72 6.04
N LEU A 174 -7.20 12.77 6.96
CA LEU A 174 -7.54 11.36 6.72
C LEU A 174 -9.03 11.16 6.51
N SER A 175 -9.86 11.91 7.23
CA SER A 175 -11.31 11.87 7.03
C SER A 175 -11.64 12.32 5.61
N ALA A 176 -11.06 13.42 5.11
CA ALA A 176 -11.25 13.85 3.73
C ALA A 176 -10.71 12.83 2.70
N LEU A 177 -9.57 12.19 3.00
CA LEU A 177 -8.97 11.15 2.16
C LEU A 177 -9.90 9.94 2.01
N TYR A 178 -10.44 9.48 3.13
CA TYR A 178 -11.30 8.29 3.22
C TYR A 178 -12.76 8.57 2.89
N LYS A 179 -13.18 9.84 2.96
CA LYS A 179 -14.54 10.28 2.62
C LYS A 179 -14.75 10.10 1.12
N MET A 180 -15.20 8.89 0.81
CA MET A 180 -15.85 8.51 -0.44
C MET A 180 -17.34 8.90 -0.33
N ASP A 181 -18.23 8.11 -0.93
CA ASP A 181 -19.69 8.22 -0.78
C ASP A 181 -20.19 7.76 0.60
N MET A 182 -19.30 7.66 1.58
CA MET A 182 -19.57 7.11 2.91
C MET A 182 -19.28 8.15 3.99
N ASN A 183 -20.19 8.29 4.95
CA ASN A 183 -19.93 9.04 6.16
C ASN A 183 -19.09 8.17 7.12
N ILE A 184 -17.87 8.63 7.43
CA ILE A 184 -16.93 7.88 8.28
C ILE A 184 -16.73 8.65 9.57
N ASP A 185 -17.11 8.03 10.68
CA ASP A 185 -16.84 8.61 11.98
C ASP A 185 -15.34 8.58 12.29
N ARG A 186 -14.85 9.71 12.78
CA ARG A 186 -13.44 9.90 13.18
C ARG A 186 -12.93 8.79 14.10
N VAL A 187 -13.80 8.26 14.98
CA VAL A 187 -13.46 7.19 15.91
C VAL A 187 -13.00 5.91 15.17
N HIS A 188 -13.54 5.62 13.99
CA HIS A 188 -13.12 4.46 13.20
C HIS A 188 -11.75 4.66 12.56
N ILE A 189 -11.41 5.90 12.17
CA ILE A 189 -10.08 6.26 11.66
C ILE A 189 -9.03 6.11 12.76
N GLU A 190 -9.30 6.66 13.95
CA GLU A 190 -8.40 6.53 15.10
C GLU A 190 -8.19 5.07 15.51
N LYS A 191 -9.27 4.27 15.54
CA LYS A 191 -9.18 2.83 15.83
C LYS A 191 -8.36 2.10 14.77
N SER A 192 -8.56 2.41 13.49
CA SER A 192 -7.81 1.80 12.39
C SER A 192 -6.31 2.10 12.51
N LEU A 193 -5.93 3.36 12.79
CA LEU A 193 -4.53 3.75 13.05
C LEU A 193 -3.94 2.99 14.24
N LEU A 194 -4.69 2.89 15.35
CA LEU A 194 -4.25 2.20 16.55
C LEU A 194 -4.04 0.70 16.30
N MET A 195 -4.96 0.07 15.57
CA MET A 195 -4.86 -1.34 15.22
C MET A 195 -3.73 -1.58 14.22
N HIS A 196 -3.57 -0.72 13.22
CA HIS A 196 -2.47 -0.78 12.26
C HIS A 196 -1.13 -0.80 12.98
N ARG A 197 -0.83 0.21 13.81
CA ARG A 197 0.46 0.24 14.53
C ARG A 197 0.69 -0.96 15.45
N ARG A 198 -0.37 -1.54 16.03
CA ARG A 198 -0.26 -2.69 16.96
C ARG A 198 -0.05 -4.00 16.20
N ILE A 199 -0.85 -4.25 15.17
CA ILE A 199 -0.79 -5.49 14.38
C ILE A 199 0.52 -5.53 13.59
N GLN A 200 0.89 -4.43 12.95
CA GLN A 200 2.14 -4.33 12.19
C GLN A 200 3.37 -4.61 13.07
N ALA A 201 3.40 -4.08 14.30
CA ALA A 201 4.48 -4.33 15.25
C ALA A 201 4.59 -5.81 15.70
N MET A 202 3.55 -6.62 15.48
CA MET A 202 3.55 -8.06 15.79
C MET A 202 4.11 -8.93 14.66
N PHE A 203 4.14 -8.47 13.40
CA PHE A 203 4.53 -9.32 12.26
C PHE A 203 5.93 -9.93 12.39
N ASP A 204 6.83 -9.28 13.14
CA ASP A 204 8.20 -9.78 13.40
C ASP A 204 8.37 -10.45 14.78
N LYS A 205 7.27 -10.78 15.46
CA LYS A 205 7.29 -11.35 16.82
C LYS A 205 6.89 -12.84 16.80
N ASN A 206 7.70 -13.66 17.49
CA ASN A 206 7.47 -15.10 17.56
C ASN A 206 6.25 -15.48 18.41
N LEU A 207 6.07 -14.85 19.58
CA LEU A 207 5.00 -15.22 20.51
C LEU A 207 3.57 -15.13 19.89
N PRO A 208 3.12 -13.99 19.33
CA PRO A 208 1.80 -13.92 18.71
C PRO A 208 1.65 -14.89 17.53
N ARG A 209 2.72 -15.12 16.76
CA ARG A 209 2.72 -16.12 15.69
C ARG A 209 2.52 -17.54 16.24
N MET A 210 3.25 -17.93 17.29
CA MET A 210 3.11 -19.24 17.93
C MET A 210 1.69 -19.44 18.46
N ILE A 211 1.10 -18.42 19.08
CA ILE A 211 -0.29 -18.46 19.55
C ILE A 211 -1.23 -18.73 18.39
N LEU A 212 -1.11 -17.99 17.27
CA LEU A 212 -1.94 -18.21 16.09
C LEU A 212 -1.72 -19.59 15.46
N GLN A 213 -0.49 -20.11 15.47
CA GLN A 213 -0.18 -21.46 14.98
C GLN A 213 -0.89 -22.53 15.83
N LEU A 214 -0.86 -22.40 17.16
CA LEU A 214 -1.56 -23.30 18.07
C LEU A 214 -3.08 -23.21 17.87
N LEU A 215 -3.65 -22.00 17.74
CA LEU A 215 -5.07 -21.83 17.48
C LEU A 215 -5.49 -22.43 16.13
N ASN A 216 -4.59 -22.43 15.13
CA ASN A 216 -4.84 -23.01 13.82
C ASN A 216 -4.84 -24.55 13.80
N THR A 217 -4.46 -25.23 14.90
CA THR A 217 -4.60 -26.70 15.01
C THR A 217 -5.99 -27.12 15.51
N ILE A 218 -6.81 -26.18 15.99
CA ILE A 218 -8.15 -26.46 16.50
C ILE A 218 -9.11 -26.66 15.31
N PRO A 219 -9.82 -27.81 15.21
CA PRO A 219 -10.78 -28.04 14.14
C PRO A 219 -11.84 -26.93 14.05
N GLY A 220 -12.08 -26.44 12.83
CA GLY A 220 -13.05 -25.37 12.56
C GLY A 220 -12.48 -23.95 12.61
N LEU A 221 -11.26 -23.76 13.13
CA LEU A 221 -10.55 -22.49 13.05
C LEU A 221 -9.57 -22.49 11.86
N ASP A 222 -9.47 -21.36 11.16
CA ASP A 222 -8.52 -21.18 10.04
C ASP A 222 -7.90 -19.78 10.11
N PHE A 223 -6.68 -19.73 10.61
CA PHE A 223 -5.87 -18.52 10.74
C PHE A 223 -4.76 -18.43 9.68
N ARG A 224 -4.78 -19.26 8.63
CA ARG A 224 -3.70 -19.29 7.63
C ARG A 224 -3.48 -17.95 6.96
N GLU A 225 -4.56 -17.25 6.59
CA GLU A 225 -4.47 -15.89 6.01
C GLU A 225 -3.86 -14.87 6.98
N TYR A 226 -4.10 -15.00 8.29
CA TYR A 226 -3.47 -14.13 9.28
C TYR A 226 -2.00 -14.47 9.48
N LEU A 227 -1.69 -15.77 9.57
CA LEU A 227 -0.34 -16.31 9.70
C LEU A 227 0.56 -15.94 8.53
N SER A 228 0.04 -15.83 7.31
CA SER A 228 0.83 -15.41 6.14
C SER A 228 1.31 -13.96 6.22
N ASN A 229 0.80 -13.14 7.13
CA ASN A 229 1.34 -11.81 7.41
C ASN A 229 2.52 -11.84 8.38
N PHE A 230 2.83 -12.95 9.05
CA PHE A 230 3.99 -12.99 9.93
C PHE A 230 5.25 -13.33 9.14
N TYR A 231 6.35 -12.65 9.45
CA TYR A 231 7.63 -13.03 8.88
C TYR A 231 8.01 -14.46 9.32
N PRO A 232 8.64 -15.24 8.43
CA PRO A 232 9.15 -16.57 8.77
C PRO A 232 10.21 -16.45 9.89
N GLN A 233 10.37 -17.54 10.64
CA GLN A 233 11.23 -17.54 11.84
C GLN A 233 12.69 -17.46 11.41
N HIS A 234 13.01 -18.24 10.38
CA HIS A 234 14.24 -18.15 9.62
C HIS A 234 13.96 -17.27 8.41
N LYS A 235 14.44 -16.03 8.45
CA LYS A 235 14.31 -15.09 7.34
C LYS A 235 15.35 -15.45 6.28
N PRO A 236 14.93 -15.75 5.04
CA PRO A 236 15.87 -15.89 3.94
C PRO A 236 16.58 -14.56 3.67
N LYS A 237 17.77 -14.64 3.07
CA LYS A 237 18.49 -13.46 2.60
C LYS A 237 17.79 -12.88 1.36
N ALA A 238 17.80 -11.57 1.19
CA ALA A 238 17.18 -10.92 0.03
C ALA A 238 17.76 -11.42 -1.30
N ASP A 239 19.08 -11.68 -1.36
CA ASP A 239 19.75 -12.18 -2.56
C ASP A 239 19.40 -13.65 -2.90
N SER A 240 18.69 -14.34 -2.01
CA SER A 240 18.12 -15.68 -2.27
C SER A 240 16.64 -15.65 -2.66
N LEU A 241 16.07 -14.45 -2.81
CA LEU A 241 14.66 -14.25 -3.14
C LEU A 241 14.52 -13.67 -4.55
N PHE A 242 13.54 -14.18 -5.28
CA PHE A 242 13.13 -13.71 -6.60
C PHE A 242 14.32 -13.67 -7.59
N LEU A 243 15.01 -14.80 -7.69
CA LEU A 243 16.23 -14.95 -8.50
C LEU A 243 15.97 -14.81 -10.00
N ALA A 244 14.80 -15.26 -10.45
CA ALA A 244 14.36 -15.16 -11.83
C ALA A 244 13.24 -14.13 -12.02
N PRO A 245 13.14 -13.52 -13.22
CA PRO A 245 11.96 -12.74 -13.59
C PRO A 245 10.68 -13.59 -13.59
N PHE A 246 9.58 -12.99 -13.15
CA PHE A 246 8.25 -13.58 -13.23
C PHE A 246 7.74 -13.53 -14.67
N SER A 247 7.27 -14.65 -15.20
CA SER A 247 6.47 -14.69 -16.42
C SER A 247 5.00 -14.83 -16.02
N TYR A 248 4.16 -13.85 -16.39
CA TYR A 248 2.75 -13.83 -15.99
C TYR A 248 1.88 -13.17 -17.06
N ARG A 249 0.56 -13.41 -16.99
CA ARG A 249 -0.40 -12.64 -17.79
C ARG A 249 -0.98 -11.52 -16.94
N HIS A 250 -1.05 -10.33 -17.49
CA HIS A 250 -1.73 -9.23 -16.83
C HIS A 250 -3.19 -9.63 -16.52
N PRO A 251 -3.66 -9.59 -15.25
CA PRO A 251 -4.95 -10.17 -14.84
C PRO A 251 -6.18 -9.63 -15.60
N VAL A 252 -6.12 -8.38 -16.06
CA VAL A 252 -7.16 -7.72 -16.85
C VAL A 252 -6.93 -7.84 -18.38
N THR A 253 -5.81 -7.34 -18.91
CA THR A 253 -5.58 -7.25 -20.37
C THR A 253 -5.21 -8.59 -21.01
N GLY A 254 -4.66 -9.54 -20.24
CA GLY A 254 -4.18 -10.82 -20.74
C GLY A 254 -2.82 -10.76 -21.44
N GLU A 255 -2.19 -9.58 -21.48
CA GLU A 255 -0.85 -9.40 -22.03
C GLU A 255 0.17 -10.26 -21.30
N ASN A 256 1.06 -10.91 -22.04
CA ASN A 256 2.16 -11.68 -21.46
C ASN A 256 3.28 -10.72 -21.04
N LEU A 257 3.57 -10.69 -19.75
CA LEU A 257 4.59 -9.84 -19.15
C LEU A 257 5.71 -10.70 -18.57
N ARG A 258 6.92 -10.13 -18.57
CA ARG A 258 8.08 -10.74 -17.94
C ARG A 258 8.88 -9.69 -17.18
N HIS A 259 8.77 -9.68 -15.85
CA HIS A 259 9.39 -8.66 -14.99
C HIS A 259 10.10 -9.30 -13.81
N SER A 260 11.29 -8.80 -13.47
CA SER A 260 11.91 -9.01 -12.17
C SER A 260 11.30 -8.08 -11.12
N VAL A 261 11.57 -8.32 -9.83
CA VAL A 261 11.19 -7.38 -8.75
C VAL A 261 11.80 -6.00 -8.97
N THR A 262 12.99 -5.93 -9.58
CA THR A 262 13.67 -4.65 -9.87
C THR A 262 13.00 -3.91 -11.03
N ASP A 263 12.46 -4.63 -12.02
CA ASP A 263 11.69 -4.00 -13.11
C ASP A 263 10.38 -3.42 -12.57
N LEU A 264 9.67 -4.17 -11.70
CA LEU A 264 8.45 -3.68 -11.03
C LEU A 264 8.73 -2.45 -10.14
N GLU A 265 9.84 -2.45 -9.41
CA GLU A 265 10.29 -1.28 -8.66
C GLU A 265 10.59 -0.08 -9.58
N THR A 266 11.28 -0.31 -10.69
CA THR A 266 11.60 0.74 -11.67
C THR A 266 10.32 1.36 -12.22
N HIS A 267 9.35 0.55 -12.65
CA HIS A 267 8.05 1.05 -13.13
C HIS A 267 7.31 1.86 -12.05
N ALA A 268 7.34 1.42 -10.79
CA ALA A 268 6.75 2.18 -9.70
C ALA A 268 7.45 3.54 -9.53
N LEU A 269 8.79 3.57 -9.53
CA LEU A 269 9.56 4.79 -9.38
C LEU A 269 9.36 5.77 -10.53
N GLU A 270 9.31 5.29 -11.77
CA GLU A 270 9.03 6.11 -12.96
C GLU A 270 7.68 6.82 -12.82
N GLY A 271 6.61 6.07 -12.51
CA GLY A 271 5.28 6.64 -12.32
C GLY A 271 5.23 7.67 -11.17
N ILE A 272 5.91 7.39 -10.05
CA ILE A 272 6.02 8.33 -8.92
C ILE A 272 6.71 9.62 -9.34
N LEU A 273 7.86 9.51 -10.01
CA LEU A 273 8.66 10.66 -10.42
C LEU A 273 7.94 11.50 -11.47
N ASP A 274 7.23 10.87 -12.42
CA ASP A 274 6.40 11.56 -13.39
C ASP A 274 5.29 12.39 -12.71
N MET A 275 4.64 11.83 -11.69
CA MET A 275 3.67 12.56 -10.88
C MET A 275 4.33 13.69 -10.08
N PHE A 276 5.46 13.43 -9.43
CA PHE A 276 6.17 14.44 -8.65
C PHE A 276 6.64 15.60 -9.52
N HIS A 277 7.23 15.32 -10.69
CA HIS A 277 7.62 16.35 -11.65
C HIS A 277 6.40 17.13 -12.16
N SER A 278 5.28 16.45 -12.40
CA SER A 278 4.03 17.12 -12.78
C SER A 278 3.55 18.07 -11.70
N ILE A 279 3.56 17.65 -10.44
CA ILE A 279 3.18 18.50 -9.29
C ILE A 279 4.15 19.67 -9.10
N GLU A 280 5.47 19.44 -9.19
CA GLU A 280 6.48 20.48 -9.03
C GLU A 280 6.31 21.61 -10.06
N ARG A 281 5.98 21.28 -11.32
CA ARG A 281 5.69 22.27 -12.38
C ARG A 281 4.56 23.25 -12.00
N TYR A 282 3.61 22.80 -11.19
CA TYR A 282 2.46 23.58 -10.76
C TYR A 282 2.58 24.12 -9.33
N ARG A 283 3.76 24.05 -8.69
CA ARG A 283 3.92 24.40 -7.27
C ARG A 283 3.68 25.88 -6.94
N LYS A 284 3.85 26.80 -7.91
CA LYS A 284 3.71 28.25 -7.66
C LYS A 284 2.25 28.70 -7.77
N GLY A 285 1.59 28.88 -6.62
CA GLY A 285 0.30 29.57 -6.48
C GLY A 285 -0.94 28.70 -6.72
N SER A 286 -2.04 29.33 -7.18
CA SER A 286 -3.35 28.72 -7.51
C SER A 286 -3.27 27.57 -8.54
N SER A 287 -2.10 27.41 -9.17
CA SER A 287 -1.81 26.36 -10.13
C SER A 287 -1.59 24.99 -9.50
N PHE A 288 -1.22 24.87 -8.21
CA PHE A 288 -0.96 23.56 -7.58
C PHE A 288 -2.21 22.69 -7.50
N VAL A 289 -3.32 23.30 -7.08
CA VAL A 289 -4.64 22.67 -7.03
C VAL A 289 -5.08 22.18 -8.41
N GLU A 290 -4.86 23.02 -9.42
CA GLU A 290 -5.18 22.71 -10.81
C GLU A 290 -4.26 21.61 -11.37
N GLY A 291 -2.98 21.63 -11.03
CA GLY A 291 -2.01 20.60 -11.36
C GLY A 291 -2.42 19.24 -10.80
N PHE A 292 -2.83 19.21 -9.53
CA PHE A 292 -3.28 17.98 -8.87
C PHE A 292 -4.58 17.44 -9.50
N ARG A 293 -5.53 18.31 -9.85
CA ARG A 293 -6.78 17.92 -10.53
C ARG A 293 -6.59 17.30 -11.90
N ARG A 294 -5.47 17.58 -12.56
CA ARG A 294 -5.14 17.03 -13.89
C ARG A 294 -4.42 15.70 -13.81
N LEU A 295 -3.95 15.30 -12.63
CA LEU A 295 -3.26 14.03 -12.45
C LEU A 295 -4.26 12.89 -12.67
N LYS A 296 -3.79 11.85 -13.36
CA LYS A 296 -4.48 10.58 -13.50
C LYS A 296 -3.57 9.49 -12.97
N GLY A 297 -4.11 8.68 -12.07
CA GLY A 297 -3.43 7.54 -11.47
C GLY A 297 -4.04 6.22 -11.94
N PRO A 298 -3.25 5.14 -11.94
CA PRO A 298 -3.72 3.79 -12.26
C PRO A 298 -4.61 3.22 -11.15
N ASN A 299 -5.46 2.23 -11.46
CA ASN A 299 -6.11 1.43 -10.43
C ASN A 299 -5.04 0.63 -9.65
N LEU A 300 -5.15 0.58 -8.32
CA LEU A 300 -4.10 0.00 -7.48
C LEU A 300 -4.03 -1.53 -7.63
N TYR A 301 -5.14 -2.20 -7.94
CA TYR A 301 -5.16 -3.63 -8.16
C TYR A 301 -4.83 -4.00 -9.60
N ALA A 302 -5.51 -3.36 -10.55
CA ALA A 302 -5.40 -3.69 -11.97
C ALA A 302 -4.13 -3.13 -12.61
N GLY A 303 -3.46 -2.15 -12.02
CA GLY A 303 -2.25 -1.54 -12.58
C GLY A 303 -2.49 -0.60 -13.76
N VAL A 304 -3.74 -0.50 -14.24
CA VAL A 304 -4.13 0.31 -15.39
C VAL A 304 -5.35 1.17 -15.06
N ALA A 305 -5.40 2.38 -15.61
CA ALA A 305 -6.54 3.27 -15.45
C ALA A 305 -7.77 2.74 -16.21
N GLY A 306 -8.98 3.08 -15.75
CA GLY A 306 -10.22 2.69 -16.42
C GLY A 306 -10.66 1.24 -16.19
N ARG A 307 -9.92 0.47 -15.36
CA ARG A 307 -10.19 -0.94 -15.09
C ARG A 307 -10.36 -1.20 -13.59
N SER A 308 -11.03 -2.29 -13.26
CA SER A 308 -11.31 -2.72 -11.89
C SER A 308 -10.88 -4.16 -11.60
N GLU A 309 -10.80 -4.52 -10.32
CA GLU A 309 -10.59 -5.89 -9.84
C GLU A 309 -11.66 -6.86 -10.38
N SER A 310 -12.87 -6.36 -10.59
CA SER A 310 -13.99 -7.15 -11.09
C SER A 310 -13.71 -7.74 -12.49
N GLU A 311 -12.90 -7.07 -13.31
CA GLU A 311 -12.54 -7.48 -14.67
C GLU A 311 -11.39 -8.49 -14.73
N MET A 312 -10.71 -8.73 -13.61
CA MET A 312 -9.60 -9.68 -13.56
C MET A 312 -10.08 -11.12 -13.80
N LYS A 313 -9.43 -11.79 -14.75
CA LYS A 313 -9.79 -13.15 -15.20
C LYS A 313 -8.59 -14.06 -15.47
N TYR A 314 -7.39 -13.50 -15.63
CA TYR A 314 -6.18 -14.29 -15.87
C TYR A 314 -5.42 -14.50 -14.56
N PHE A 315 -5.42 -15.74 -14.06
CA PHE A 315 -4.72 -16.15 -12.85
C PHE A 315 -4.01 -17.48 -13.06
N ASP A 316 -2.91 -17.71 -12.34
CA ASP A 316 -2.29 -19.01 -12.12
C ASP A 316 -2.08 -19.23 -10.61
N ALA A 317 -3.20 -19.50 -9.92
CA ALA A 317 -3.20 -19.79 -8.49
C ALA A 317 -2.72 -21.22 -8.15
N ASN A 318 -2.38 -22.04 -9.16
CA ASN A 318 -1.90 -23.41 -8.98
C ASN A 318 -0.38 -23.49 -8.87
N GLN A 319 0.34 -22.48 -9.36
CA GLN A 319 1.79 -22.46 -9.27
C GLN A 319 2.28 -22.50 -7.82
N ASP A 320 3.38 -23.20 -7.57
CA ASP A 320 4.03 -23.21 -6.26
C ASP A 320 4.70 -21.86 -6.02
N LEU A 321 4.13 -21.07 -5.10
CA LEU A 321 4.69 -19.77 -4.73
C LEU A 321 6.11 -19.87 -4.19
N MET A 322 6.47 -20.93 -3.47
CA MET A 322 7.82 -21.00 -2.92
C MET A 322 8.84 -21.17 -4.02
N LYS A 323 8.56 -21.99 -5.04
CA LYS A 323 9.43 -22.08 -6.23
C LYS A 323 9.60 -20.73 -6.90
N LEU A 324 8.52 -19.97 -7.09
CA LEU A 324 8.60 -18.60 -7.64
C LEU A 324 9.43 -17.63 -6.78
N ILE A 325 9.48 -17.87 -5.47
CA ILE A 325 10.15 -16.98 -4.51
C ILE A 325 11.62 -17.34 -4.33
N VAL A 326 12.01 -18.62 -4.38
CA VAL A 326 13.38 -19.06 -4.04
C VAL A 326 14.18 -19.68 -5.19
N ASP A 327 13.53 -20.03 -6.31
CA ASP A 327 14.19 -20.57 -7.51
C ASP A 327 14.35 -19.48 -8.59
#